data_AF-A0AAU8XA59-F1
#
_entry.id   AF-A0AAU8XA59-F1
#
_cell.length_a   1.000
_cell.length_b   1.000
_cell.length_c   1.000
_cell.angle_alpha   90.00
_cell.angle_beta   90.00
_cell.angle_gamma   90.00
#
_symmetry.space_group_name_H-M   'P 1'
#
loop_
_entity.id
_entity.type
_entity.pdbx_description
1 polymer ?
#
loop_
_entity_poly.entity_id
_entity_poly.type
_entity_poly.pdbx_seq_one_letter_code
_entity_poly.pdbx_strand_id
1 'polypeptide(L)'
;MKQEKSIEKPCISGSGDASALIYNLSPACLFSKPGQYDVIEDRSLKLVTHDSPAFQSLEDTSEALPYWKQDQYSHYAKDANHVYYYHTKIEGATPALFTVFFPFGTDDNWRNYEFSKNDGEVFVGGKSIGKIDMNHFTPLKPVSCPEHGLKTCTYVPDMDSFFTAGNWGSGILGKAGSDLIFLREHGADYFQGMASPDMFMFATTKKIYVYTHETFYELAAGTLSSTRVLVPMDVDYYENNK
;
A
#
# COMPACT_ATOMS: atom_id res chain seq x y z
N MET A 1 -6.44 6.19 15.16
CA MET A 1 -7.72 6.14 15.87
C MET A 1 -8.47 4.96 15.29
N LYS A 2 -8.79 3.98 16.14
CA LYS A 2 -9.34 2.67 15.75
C LYS A 2 -10.69 2.83 15.07
N GLN A 3 -10.93 2.05 14.02
CA GLN A 3 -12.27 1.72 13.55
C GLN A 3 -12.74 0.51 14.36
N GLU A 4 -13.62 0.72 15.33
CA GLU A 4 -14.45 -0.36 15.87
C GLU A 4 -15.84 -0.15 15.31
N LYS A 5 -16.20 -0.97 14.32
CA LYS A 5 -17.56 -1.02 13.81
C LYS A 5 -18.38 -1.82 14.81
N SER A 6 -18.86 -1.19 15.87
CA SER A 6 -19.89 -1.81 16.69
C SER A 6 -21.22 -1.69 15.94
N ILE A 7 -21.61 -2.78 15.27
CA ILE A 7 -23.00 -2.92 14.85
C ILE A 7 -23.78 -3.12 16.14
N GLU A 8 -24.36 -2.05 16.70
CA GLU A 8 -25.43 -2.24 17.68
C GLU A 8 -26.52 -3.06 16.99
N LYS A 9 -26.89 -4.19 17.61
CA LYS A 9 -27.92 -5.06 17.03
C LYS A 9 -29.19 -4.22 16.88
N PRO A 10 -29.84 -4.24 15.69
CA PRO A 10 -31.06 -3.47 15.47
C PRO A 10 -32.08 -3.78 16.57
N CYS A 11 -32.78 -2.76 17.07
CA CYS A 11 -33.90 -2.94 17.98
C CYS A 11 -35.03 -3.62 17.18
N ILE A 12 -35.09 -4.96 17.22
CA ILE A 12 -36.16 -5.71 16.57
C ILE A 12 -37.41 -5.59 17.46
N SER A 13 -38.25 -4.58 17.18
CA SER A 13 -39.62 -4.60 17.67
C SER A 13 -40.43 -5.49 16.72
N GLY A 14 -40.54 -6.78 17.06
CA GLY A 14 -41.32 -7.73 16.27
C GLY A 14 -42.78 -7.29 16.15
N SER A 15 -43.24 -7.06 14.92
CA SER A 15 -44.65 -6.99 14.57
C SER A 15 -45.18 -8.40 14.32
N GLY A 16 -46.13 -8.85 15.13
CA GLY A 16 -46.96 -10.02 14.84
C GLY A 16 -46.55 -11.30 15.56
N ASP A 17 -47.51 -11.84 16.30
CA ASP A 17 -47.58 -13.17 16.91
C ASP A 17 -46.83 -13.44 18.22
N ALA A 18 -47.61 -13.90 19.20
CA ALA A 18 -47.37 -13.87 20.64
C ALA A 18 -46.30 -14.84 21.18
N SER A 19 -45.14 -14.96 20.54
CA SER A 19 -44.05 -15.82 21.04
C SER A 19 -42.61 -15.36 20.76
N ALA A 20 -42.38 -14.16 20.21
CA ALA A 20 -41.03 -13.64 20.04
C ALA A 20 -40.51 -12.97 21.32
N LEU A 21 -39.65 -13.67 22.04
CA LEU A 21 -38.90 -13.20 23.20
C LEU A 21 -38.11 -11.92 22.87
N ILE A 22 -38.21 -10.92 23.76
CA ILE A 22 -37.55 -9.61 23.68
C ILE A 22 -36.05 -9.82 23.87
N TYR A 23 -35.25 -9.64 22.82
CA TYR A 23 -33.79 -9.70 22.90
C TYR A 23 -33.14 -8.37 22.50
N ASN A 24 -33.38 -7.31 23.29
CA ASN A 24 -32.39 -6.27 23.62
C ASN A 24 -33.05 -5.18 24.48
N LEU A 25 -32.83 -5.21 25.80
CA LEU A 25 -33.31 -4.19 26.73
C LEU A 25 -32.24 -3.10 26.94
N SER A 26 -31.64 -2.58 25.86
CA SER A 26 -30.77 -1.41 26.00
C SER A 26 -31.64 -0.16 26.28
N PRO A 27 -31.17 0.81 27.08
CA PRO A 27 -31.86 2.08 27.27
C PRO A 27 -32.19 2.82 25.95
N ALA A 28 -31.40 2.58 24.91
CA ALA A 28 -31.60 3.15 23.58
C ALA A 28 -32.87 2.60 22.88
N CYS A 29 -33.21 1.32 23.07
CA CYS A 29 -34.40 0.71 22.45
C CYS A 29 -35.73 1.10 23.13
N LEU A 30 -35.70 1.74 24.31
CA LEU A 30 -36.91 2.18 25.03
C LEU A 30 -37.58 3.41 24.40
N PHE A 31 -36.85 4.17 23.58
CA PHE A 31 -37.32 5.42 22.96
C PHE A 31 -37.34 5.38 21.42
N SER A 32 -36.92 4.27 20.79
CA SER A 32 -36.91 4.10 19.33
C SER A 32 -38.32 3.91 18.77
N LYS A 33 -38.64 4.56 17.64
CA LYS A 33 -39.94 4.35 16.96
C LYS A 33 -39.95 3.04 16.15
N PRO A 34 -41.10 2.37 16.00
CA PRO A 34 -41.22 1.19 15.13
C PRO A 34 -40.76 1.50 13.69
N GLY A 35 -39.83 0.71 13.16
CA GLY A 35 -39.27 0.89 11.81
C GLY A 35 -38.15 1.93 11.68
N GLN A 36 -37.70 2.53 12.79
CA GLN A 36 -36.57 3.46 12.82
C GLN A 36 -35.26 2.68 12.92
N TYR A 37 -34.36 2.92 11.97
CA TYR A 37 -32.98 2.43 12.01
C TYR A 37 -32.08 3.62 12.36
N ASP A 38 -31.67 3.71 13.62
CA ASP A 38 -30.71 4.73 14.06
C ASP A 38 -29.30 4.17 13.83
N VAL A 39 -28.58 4.74 12.85
CA VAL A 39 -27.16 4.47 12.63
C VAL A 39 -26.39 5.62 13.29
N ILE A 40 -25.73 5.34 14.40
CA ILE A 40 -24.78 6.26 15.00
C ILE A 40 -23.45 6.08 14.28
N GLU A 41 -23.00 7.11 13.57
CA GLU A 41 -21.70 7.13 12.91
C GLU A 41 -20.75 8.03 13.69
N ASP A 42 -19.84 7.42 14.45
CA ASP A 42 -18.76 8.15 15.09
C ASP A 42 -17.64 8.43 14.08
N ARG A 43 -17.50 9.70 13.69
CA ARG A 43 -16.43 10.17 12.81
C ARG A 43 -15.32 10.79 13.61
N SER A 44 -14.10 10.42 13.29
CA SER A 44 -12.93 11.06 13.88
C SER A 44 -12.12 11.78 12.82
N LEU A 45 -12.06 13.11 12.94
CA LEU A 45 -11.43 14.00 11.96
C LEU A 45 -10.05 14.42 12.46
N LYS A 46 -9.08 14.51 11.55
CA LYS A 46 -7.78 15.13 11.82
C LYS A 46 -7.72 16.49 11.15
N LEU A 47 -7.35 17.52 11.90
CA LEU A 47 -7.09 18.83 11.34
C LEU A 47 -5.84 18.75 10.45
N VAL A 48 -6.00 19.08 9.17
CA VAL A 48 -4.92 19.03 8.16
C VAL A 48 -4.33 20.42 7.92
N THR A 49 -5.18 21.44 7.84
CA THR A 49 -4.78 22.84 7.68
C THR A 49 -5.80 23.76 8.36
N HIS A 50 -5.39 25.00 8.67
CA HIS A 50 -6.32 26.03 9.10
C HIS A 50 -7.20 26.47 7.93
N ASP A 51 -8.30 27.18 8.22
CA ASP A 51 -9.23 27.65 7.20
C ASP A 51 -8.49 28.36 6.05
N SER A 52 -8.62 27.79 4.86
CA SER A 52 -7.90 28.19 3.67
C SER A 52 -8.85 28.12 2.49
N PRO A 53 -9.19 29.25 1.86
CA PRO A 53 -10.06 29.26 0.68
C PRO A 53 -9.41 28.59 -0.54
N ALA A 54 -8.11 28.31 -0.48
CA ALA A 54 -7.36 27.60 -1.50
C ALA A 54 -7.31 26.08 -1.29
N PHE A 55 -7.89 25.57 -0.19
CA PHE A 55 -7.91 24.14 0.08
C PHE A 55 -8.77 23.40 -0.95
N GLN A 56 -8.18 22.39 -1.58
CA GLN A 56 -8.85 21.55 -2.58
C GLN A 56 -8.41 20.10 -2.45
N SER A 57 -9.38 19.19 -2.52
CA SER A 57 -9.13 17.78 -2.79
C SER A 57 -8.65 17.62 -4.24
N LEU A 58 -7.80 16.63 -4.49
CA LEU A 58 -7.36 16.29 -5.84
C LEU A 58 -8.25 15.23 -6.51
N GLU A 59 -9.31 14.77 -5.83
CA GLU A 59 -10.29 13.79 -6.34
C GLU A 59 -11.08 14.26 -7.57
N ASP A 60 -11.34 15.57 -7.67
CA ASP A 60 -12.15 16.14 -8.76
C ASP A 60 -11.30 16.27 -10.02
N THR A 61 -11.04 15.14 -10.67
CA THR A 61 -10.37 15.07 -11.96
C THR A 61 -11.41 15.15 -13.08
N SER A 62 -11.18 16.01 -14.09
CA SER A 62 -12.04 16.09 -15.28
C SER A 62 -11.98 14.85 -16.19
N GLU A 63 -11.08 13.90 -15.91
CA GLU A 63 -10.85 12.69 -16.68
C GLU A 63 -11.64 11.50 -16.09
N ALA A 64 -12.24 10.67 -16.95
CA ALA A 64 -12.88 9.44 -16.52
C ALA A 64 -11.81 8.38 -16.20
N LEU A 65 -11.53 8.18 -14.91
CA LEU A 65 -10.52 7.24 -14.42
C LEU A 65 -11.16 5.96 -13.85
N PRO A 66 -10.44 4.81 -13.86
CA PRO A 66 -10.80 3.65 -13.05
C PRO A 66 -10.93 4.02 -11.57
N TYR A 67 -11.86 3.36 -10.86
CA TYR A 67 -12.19 3.69 -9.46
C TYR A 67 -10.97 3.82 -8.55
N TRP A 68 -9.98 2.92 -8.68
CA TRP A 68 -8.81 2.89 -7.81
C TRP A 68 -7.88 4.09 -8.04
N LYS A 69 -7.84 4.66 -9.25
CA LYS A 69 -7.08 5.88 -9.50
C LYS A 69 -7.77 7.08 -8.88
N GLN A 70 -9.10 7.14 -8.98
CA GLN A 70 -9.90 8.17 -8.32
C GLN A 70 -9.74 8.10 -6.80
N ASP A 71 -9.74 6.89 -6.24
CA ASP A 71 -9.47 6.62 -4.82
C ASP A 71 -8.09 7.18 -4.41
N GLN A 72 -7.03 6.89 -5.17
CA GLN A 72 -5.70 7.48 -4.92
C GLN A 72 -5.70 9.01 -4.98
N TYR A 73 -6.39 9.63 -5.94
CA TYR A 73 -6.52 11.09 -5.99
C TYR A 73 -7.18 11.66 -4.73
N SER A 74 -8.19 10.96 -4.18
CA SER A 74 -8.88 11.37 -2.95
C SER A 74 -7.99 11.39 -1.71
N HIS A 75 -6.86 10.67 -1.74
CA HIS A 75 -5.88 10.67 -0.66
C HIS A 75 -5.00 11.92 -0.66
N TYR A 76 -5.06 12.77 -1.69
CA TYR A 76 -4.26 13.98 -1.75
C TYR A 76 -5.12 15.24 -1.66
N ALA A 77 -4.57 16.24 -0.99
CA ALA A 77 -5.13 17.58 -0.96
C ALA A 77 -4.02 18.63 -1.01
N LYS A 78 -4.36 19.85 -1.39
CA LYS A 78 -3.43 20.98 -1.34
C LYS A 78 -4.13 22.27 -0.92
N ASP A 79 -3.38 23.15 -0.28
CA ASP A 79 -3.77 24.53 -0.04
C ASP A 79 -2.81 25.49 -0.78
N ALA A 80 -2.80 26.78 -0.42
CA ALA A 80 -1.93 27.78 -1.05
C ALA A 80 -0.43 27.52 -0.85
N ASN A 81 -0.05 26.79 0.21
CA ASN A 81 1.33 26.67 0.67
C ASN A 81 1.82 25.21 0.73
N HIS A 82 0.92 24.25 0.90
CA HIS A 82 1.27 22.88 1.24
C HIS A 82 0.47 21.86 0.45
N VAL A 83 1.07 20.68 0.32
CA VAL A 83 0.44 19.47 -0.21
C VAL A 83 0.38 18.44 0.90
N TYR A 84 -0.70 17.68 0.93
CA TYR A 84 -1.00 16.69 1.96
C TYR A 84 -1.26 15.34 1.31
N TYR A 85 -0.77 14.29 1.96
CA TYR A 85 -1.15 12.91 1.74
C TYR A 85 -1.90 12.43 2.99
N TYR A 86 -3.17 12.07 2.81
CA TYR A 86 -4.16 11.95 3.86
C TYR A 86 -4.18 13.20 4.78
N HIS A 87 -3.63 13.05 5.98
CA HIS A 87 -3.59 14.06 7.01
C HIS A 87 -2.17 14.58 7.28
N THR A 88 -1.20 14.12 6.49
CA THR A 88 0.22 14.42 6.68
C THR A 88 0.68 15.34 5.59
N LYS A 89 1.33 16.44 5.96
CA LYS A 89 2.01 17.33 5.02
C LYS A 89 3.15 16.56 4.33
N ILE A 90 3.23 16.67 3.00
CA ILE A 90 4.34 16.15 2.22
C ILE A 90 5.47 17.19 2.28
N GLU A 91 6.54 16.89 3.00
CA GLU A 91 7.68 17.80 3.10
C GLU A 91 8.40 17.96 1.76
N GLY A 92 8.74 19.21 1.43
CA GLY A 92 9.41 19.57 0.16
C GLY A 92 8.48 19.67 -1.06
N ALA A 93 7.20 19.31 -0.94
CA ALA A 93 6.23 19.47 -2.02
C ALA A 93 5.65 20.90 -2.07
N THR A 94 5.46 21.42 -3.27
CA THR A 94 4.84 22.73 -3.54
C THR A 94 3.53 22.56 -4.32
N PRO A 95 2.45 23.28 -3.96
CA PRO A 95 1.15 23.12 -4.63
C PRO A 95 1.16 23.35 -6.15
N ALA A 96 2.08 24.18 -6.63
CA ALA A 96 2.21 24.56 -8.04
C ALA A 96 2.88 23.49 -8.93
N LEU A 97 3.79 22.68 -8.37
CA LEU A 97 4.56 21.68 -9.12
C LEU A 97 4.14 20.23 -8.80
N PHE A 98 3.25 20.05 -7.83
CA PHE A 98 2.81 18.74 -7.39
C PHE A 98 1.86 18.08 -8.40
N THR A 99 2.08 16.79 -8.66
CA THR A 99 1.25 15.99 -9.57
C THR A 99 1.20 14.55 -9.12
N VAL A 100 0.00 13.96 -9.10
CA VAL A 100 -0.20 12.50 -8.97
C VAL A 100 -0.07 11.88 -10.35
N PHE A 101 0.60 10.72 -10.47
CA PHE A 101 0.81 10.04 -11.74
C PHE A 101 0.79 8.51 -11.59
N PHE A 102 0.67 7.79 -12.71
CA PHE A 102 0.48 6.33 -12.71
C PHE A 102 1.51 5.65 -13.64
N PRO A 103 2.72 5.32 -13.15
CA PRO A 103 3.81 4.82 -13.98
C PRO A 103 3.54 3.44 -14.62
N PHE A 104 2.59 2.67 -14.08
CA PHE A 104 2.28 1.30 -14.54
C PHE A 104 0.92 1.19 -15.24
N GLY A 105 0.43 2.29 -15.81
CA GLY A 105 -0.77 2.27 -16.66
C GLY A 105 -2.06 2.04 -15.87
N THR A 106 -2.87 1.07 -16.30
CA THR A 106 -4.23 0.81 -15.76
C THR A 106 -4.33 -0.47 -14.93
N ASP A 107 -3.21 -1.15 -14.67
CA ASP A 107 -3.15 -2.37 -13.87
C ASP A 107 -3.43 -2.05 -12.39
N ASP A 108 -4.49 -2.63 -11.84
CA ASP A 108 -4.97 -2.38 -10.47
C ASP A 108 -4.16 -3.15 -9.40
N ASN A 109 -3.22 -4.00 -9.81
CA ASN A 109 -2.20 -4.54 -8.91
C ASN A 109 -1.37 -3.43 -8.25
N TRP A 110 -1.27 -2.26 -8.89
CA TRP A 110 -0.51 -1.11 -8.40
C TRP A 110 -1.31 -0.16 -7.52
N ARG A 111 -2.58 -0.47 -7.22
CA ARG A 111 -3.47 0.42 -6.45
C ARG A 111 -2.97 0.79 -5.06
N ASN A 112 -2.07 0.01 -4.46
CA ASN A 112 -1.49 0.33 -3.15
C ASN A 112 -0.25 1.23 -3.25
N TYR A 113 0.33 1.41 -4.44
CA TYR A 113 1.52 2.23 -4.65
C TYR A 113 1.09 3.58 -5.22
N GLU A 114 0.98 4.57 -4.35
CA GLU A 114 0.49 5.90 -4.71
C GLU A 114 1.65 6.82 -5.09
N PHE A 115 1.79 7.12 -6.38
CA PHE A 115 2.89 7.92 -6.87
C PHE A 115 2.49 9.38 -7.04
N SER A 116 3.36 10.25 -6.55
CA SER A 116 3.30 11.68 -6.84
C SER A 116 4.70 12.23 -7.10
N LYS A 117 4.76 13.41 -7.71
CA LYS A 117 6.01 14.09 -8.04
C LYS A 117 5.93 15.58 -7.76
N ASN A 118 7.06 16.18 -7.42
CA ASN A 118 7.24 17.62 -7.30
C ASN A 118 8.66 17.99 -7.75
N ASP A 119 8.79 18.78 -8.82
CA ASP A 119 10.10 19.20 -9.36
C ASP A 119 11.09 18.03 -9.64
N GLY A 120 10.55 16.94 -10.19
CA GLY A 120 11.31 15.72 -10.52
C GLY A 120 11.64 14.82 -9.32
N GLU A 121 11.40 15.27 -8.08
CA GLU A 121 11.39 14.40 -6.90
C GLU A 121 10.14 13.52 -6.94
N VAL A 122 10.32 12.22 -6.73
CA VAL A 122 9.22 11.25 -6.69
C VAL A 122 8.88 10.92 -5.23
N PHE A 123 7.60 10.76 -4.95
CA PHE A 123 7.05 10.38 -3.66
C PHE A 123 6.17 9.14 -3.83
N VAL A 124 6.22 8.25 -2.85
CA VAL A 124 5.35 7.08 -2.77
C VAL A 124 4.67 7.07 -1.41
N GLY A 125 3.35 7.17 -1.42
CA GLY A 125 2.55 7.33 -0.20
C GLY A 125 3.01 8.53 0.64
N GLY A 126 3.29 9.65 -0.02
CA GLY A 126 3.74 10.90 0.60
C GLY A 126 5.21 10.92 1.08
N LYS A 127 5.95 9.81 0.96
CA LYS A 127 7.38 9.77 1.32
C LYS A 127 8.26 9.93 0.08
N SER A 128 9.21 10.86 0.14
CA SER A 128 10.19 11.05 -0.94
C SER A 128 11.04 9.79 -1.15
N ILE A 129 11.27 9.46 -2.41
CA ILE A 129 12.13 8.39 -2.91
C ILE A 129 13.20 8.96 -3.88
N GLY A 130 13.52 10.25 -3.76
CA GLY A 130 14.53 10.86 -4.63
C GLY A 130 14.06 11.07 -6.07
N LYS A 131 15.03 11.49 -6.89
CA LYS A 131 14.86 11.70 -8.33
C LYS A 131 15.07 10.39 -9.09
N ILE A 132 14.07 9.51 -9.05
CA ILE A 132 14.04 8.29 -9.87
C ILE A 132 13.19 8.53 -11.12
N ASP A 133 13.69 8.09 -12.27
CA ASP A 133 12.84 7.95 -13.45
C ASP A 133 12.01 6.67 -13.38
N MET A 134 10.78 6.80 -12.90
CA MET A 134 9.84 5.68 -12.76
C MET A 134 9.43 5.05 -14.08
N ASN A 135 9.61 5.72 -15.23
CA ASN A 135 9.35 5.11 -16.53
C ASN A 135 10.40 4.05 -16.90
N HIS A 136 11.56 4.08 -16.24
CA HIS A 136 12.64 3.12 -16.42
C HIS A 136 12.78 2.14 -15.24
N PHE A 137 11.90 2.24 -14.24
CA PHE A 137 11.82 1.23 -13.19
C PHE A 137 11.20 -0.05 -13.75
N THR A 138 11.94 -1.15 -13.71
CA THR A 138 11.49 -2.45 -14.19
C THR A 138 11.26 -3.38 -12.99
N PRO A 139 10.01 -3.69 -12.63
CA PRO A 139 9.72 -4.66 -11.58
C PRO A 139 10.31 -6.02 -11.91
N LEU A 140 10.92 -6.68 -10.92
CA LEU A 140 11.39 -8.05 -11.07
C LEU A 140 10.19 -8.99 -11.08
N LYS A 141 10.22 -9.96 -11.99
CA LYS A 141 9.23 -11.02 -12.03
C LYS A 141 9.67 -12.15 -11.10
N PRO A 142 8.77 -12.68 -10.26
CA PRO A 142 9.09 -13.85 -9.45
C PRO A 142 9.28 -15.07 -10.35
N VAL A 143 10.23 -15.93 -9.98
CA VAL A 143 10.43 -17.25 -10.60
C VAL A 143 10.05 -18.34 -9.60
N SER A 144 9.32 -19.37 -10.05
CA SER A 144 8.96 -20.50 -9.18
C SER A 144 10.16 -21.34 -8.80
N CYS A 145 11.06 -21.61 -9.75
CA CYS A 145 12.20 -22.48 -9.54
C CYS A 145 13.46 -21.65 -9.80
N PRO A 146 14.17 -21.20 -8.75
CA PRO A 146 15.32 -20.32 -8.91
C PRO A 146 16.56 -20.98 -9.53
N GLU A 147 16.60 -22.32 -9.56
CA GLU A 147 17.73 -23.10 -10.06
C GLU A 147 19.06 -22.69 -9.38
N HIS A 148 20.17 -22.62 -10.13
CA HIS A 148 21.49 -22.18 -9.64
C HIS A 148 21.96 -22.91 -8.36
N GLY A 149 21.68 -24.21 -8.28
CA GLY A 149 22.05 -25.07 -7.16
C GLY A 149 20.97 -25.25 -6.09
N LEU A 150 19.86 -24.49 -6.17
CA LEU A 150 18.68 -24.70 -5.34
C LEU A 150 17.80 -25.82 -5.93
N LYS A 151 17.34 -26.72 -5.06
CA LYS A 151 16.44 -27.84 -5.40
C LYS A 151 14.98 -27.49 -5.15
N THR A 152 14.73 -26.58 -4.21
CA THR A 152 13.38 -26.21 -3.80
C THR A 152 12.81 -25.11 -4.69
N CYS A 153 11.61 -25.36 -5.23
CA CYS A 153 10.78 -24.35 -5.89
C CYS A 153 9.77 -23.70 -4.92
N THR A 154 9.41 -22.47 -5.19
CA THR A 154 8.42 -21.65 -4.48
C THR A 154 7.02 -21.74 -5.09
N TYR A 155 6.02 -21.39 -4.29
CA TYR A 155 4.60 -21.43 -4.68
C TYR A 155 4.10 -20.15 -5.37
N VAL A 156 4.91 -19.09 -5.47
CA VAL A 156 4.52 -17.83 -6.12
C VAL A 156 5.04 -17.82 -7.56
N PRO A 157 4.22 -18.20 -8.57
CA PRO A 157 4.72 -18.43 -9.93
C PRO A 157 4.80 -17.18 -10.80
N ASP A 158 4.06 -16.13 -10.44
CA ASP A 158 3.89 -14.95 -11.27
C ASP A 158 3.57 -13.71 -10.41
N MET A 159 3.51 -12.57 -11.09
CA MET A 159 3.25 -11.27 -10.48
C MET A 159 1.87 -11.17 -9.85
N ASP A 160 0.84 -11.73 -10.49
CA ASP A 160 -0.54 -11.67 -9.97
C ASP A 160 -0.67 -12.46 -8.66
N SER A 161 -0.07 -13.65 -8.63
CA SER A 161 0.05 -14.47 -7.43
C SER A 161 0.86 -13.75 -6.34
N PHE A 162 1.91 -13.02 -6.73
CA PHE A 162 2.70 -12.23 -5.79
C PHE A 162 1.86 -11.13 -5.15
N PHE A 163 1.17 -10.31 -5.94
CA PHE A 163 0.32 -9.23 -5.44
C PHE A 163 -0.84 -9.73 -4.56
N THR A 164 -1.42 -10.89 -4.88
CA THR A 164 -2.56 -11.47 -4.13
C THR A 164 -2.14 -12.23 -2.86
N ALA A 165 -0.89 -12.69 -2.74
CA ALA A 165 -0.38 -13.42 -1.57
C ALA A 165 -0.21 -12.55 -0.30
N GLY A 166 -0.69 -11.29 -0.32
CA GLY A 166 -0.62 -10.38 0.82
C GLY A 166 0.77 -9.79 1.06
N ASN A 167 1.63 -9.80 0.02
CA ASN A 167 2.95 -9.15 -0.09
C ASN A 167 3.63 -8.89 1.26
N TRP A 168 4.55 -9.78 1.67
CA TRP A 168 5.35 -9.78 2.91
C TRP A 168 6.11 -8.46 3.22
N GLY A 169 5.36 -7.40 3.54
CA GLY A 169 5.88 -6.04 3.72
C GLY A 169 5.50 -5.03 2.63
N SER A 170 4.48 -5.32 1.81
CA SER A 170 3.88 -4.42 0.82
C SER A 170 4.89 -3.76 -0.12
N GLY A 171 5.81 -4.55 -0.67
CA GLY A 171 6.81 -4.02 -1.57
C GLY A 171 7.20 -4.95 -2.70
N ILE A 172 7.78 -4.35 -3.74
CA ILE A 172 8.22 -5.00 -4.96
C ILE A 172 9.67 -4.65 -5.25
N LEU A 173 10.47 -5.66 -5.58
CA LEU A 173 11.82 -5.45 -6.08
C LEU A 173 11.76 -5.06 -7.55
N GLY A 174 12.57 -4.10 -7.95
CA GLY A 174 12.76 -3.72 -9.33
C GLY A 174 14.08 -3.03 -9.56
N LYS A 175 14.46 -2.95 -10.84
CA LYS A 175 15.71 -2.34 -11.28
C LYS A 175 15.45 -0.91 -11.75
N ALA A 176 16.34 0.01 -11.38
CA ALA A 176 16.45 1.32 -12.03
C ALA A 176 17.94 1.62 -12.29
N GLY A 177 18.34 1.66 -13.56
CA GLY A 177 19.75 1.83 -13.92
C GLY A 177 20.61 0.66 -13.41
N SER A 178 21.65 0.97 -12.63
CA SER A 178 22.54 0.00 -11.97
C SER A 178 22.03 -0.50 -10.62
N ASP A 179 20.94 0.08 -10.11
CA ASP A 179 20.51 -0.12 -8.74
C ASP A 179 19.29 -1.03 -8.68
N LEU A 180 19.25 -1.81 -7.60
CA LEU A 180 18.07 -2.55 -7.20
C LEU A 180 17.31 -1.73 -6.16
N ILE A 181 16.00 -1.61 -6.33
CA ILE A 181 15.12 -0.83 -5.48
C ILE A 181 14.05 -1.76 -4.94
N PHE A 182 13.83 -1.74 -3.63
CA PHE A 182 12.65 -2.32 -3.00
C PHE A 182 11.62 -1.20 -2.78
N LEU A 183 10.68 -1.11 -3.71
CA LEU A 183 9.59 -0.14 -3.69
C LEU A 183 8.50 -0.60 -2.72
N ARG A 184 7.95 0.29 -1.91
CA ARG A 184 6.92 0.00 -0.90
C ARG A 184 5.76 0.98 -1.02
N GLU A 185 4.65 0.70 -0.35
CA GLU A 185 3.48 1.60 -0.28
C GLU A 185 3.83 3.00 0.26
N HIS A 186 4.82 3.10 1.15
CA HIS A 186 5.25 4.36 1.77
C HIS A 186 6.77 4.58 1.68
N GLY A 187 7.32 4.49 0.47
CA GLY A 187 8.71 4.82 0.16
C GLY A 187 9.47 3.70 -0.52
N ALA A 188 10.80 3.73 -0.44
CA ALA A 188 11.67 2.72 -1.07
C ALA A 188 12.92 2.45 -0.21
N ASP A 189 13.56 1.32 -0.44
CA ASP A 189 14.93 1.02 0.01
C ASP A 189 15.81 0.78 -1.23
N TYR A 190 17.08 1.20 -1.16
CA TYR A 190 18.02 1.20 -2.31
C TYR A 190 19.19 0.27 -2.04
N PHE A 191 19.56 -0.48 -3.07
CA PHE A 191 20.72 -1.34 -3.08
C PHE A 191 21.59 -0.96 -4.27
N GLN A 192 22.54 -0.05 -4.01
CA GLN A 192 23.41 0.55 -5.02
C GLN A 192 24.24 -0.52 -5.73
N GLY A 193 24.25 -0.49 -7.06
CA GLY A 193 25.03 -1.41 -7.90
C GLY A 193 24.55 -2.87 -7.86
N MET A 194 23.43 -3.17 -7.19
CA MET A 194 22.94 -4.55 -7.02
C MET A 194 22.08 -5.04 -8.19
N ALA A 195 21.90 -4.25 -9.25
CA ALA A 195 21.25 -4.75 -10.44
C ALA A 195 22.24 -5.47 -11.36
N SER A 196 21.95 -6.73 -11.70
CA SER A 196 22.67 -7.50 -12.71
C SER A 196 21.75 -7.87 -13.89
N PRO A 197 22.28 -8.20 -15.08
CA PRO A 197 21.46 -8.56 -16.24
C PRO A 197 20.66 -9.85 -16.06
N ASP A 198 21.16 -10.78 -15.24
CA ASP A 198 20.63 -12.11 -14.95
C ASP A 198 19.81 -12.15 -13.64
N MET A 199 19.57 -11.00 -13.01
CA MET A 199 18.89 -10.95 -11.73
C MET A 199 17.42 -11.37 -11.84
N PHE A 200 16.94 -12.05 -10.80
CA PHE A 200 15.55 -12.39 -10.64
C PHE A 200 15.18 -12.44 -9.16
N MET A 201 13.88 -12.37 -8.88
CA MET A 201 13.37 -12.57 -7.52
C MET A 201 12.60 -13.87 -7.40
N PHE A 202 12.46 -14.36 -6.18
CA PHE A 202 11.56 -15.44 -5.82
C PHE A 202 11.15 -15.24 -4.37
N ALA A 203 10.03 -15.85 -3.95
CA ALA A 203 9.52 -15.64 -2.61
C ALA A 203 8.85 -16.90 -2.06
N THR A 204 9.06 -17.17 -0.79
CA THR A 204 8.29 -18.17 -0.05
C THR A 204 7.14 -17.50 0.69
N THR A 205 6.37 -18.28 1.45
CA THR A 205 5.30 -17.76 2.31
C THR A 205 5.77 -16.83 3.45
N LYS A 206 7.07 -16.57 3.57
CA LYS A 206 7.66 -15.81 4.69
C LYS A 206 8.73 -14.80 4.26
N LYS A 207 9.43 -15.07 3.15
CA LYS A 207 10.67 -14.36 2.80
C LYS A 207 10.71 -14.05 1.30
N ILE A 208 11.31 -12.91 0.98
CA ILE A 208 11.62 -12.48 -0.39
C ILE A 208 13.11 -12.64 -0.60
N TYR A 209 13.48 -13.20 -1.74
CA TYR A 209 14.86 -13.43 -2.15
C TYR A 209 15.13 -12.79 -3.50
N VAL A 210 16.40 -12.47 -3.73
CA VAL A 210 16.89 -11.99 -5.02
C VAL A 210 18.20 -12.69 -5.34
N TYR A 211 18.31 -13.16 -6.57
CA TYR A 211 19.59 -13.58 -7.15
C TYR A 211 20.14 -12.42 -7.95
N THR A 212 21.39 -12.03 -7.68
CA THR A 212 22.10 -10.97 -8.42
C THR A 212 23.60 -11.14 -8.20
N HIS A 213 24.40 -10.80 -9.22
CA HIS A 213 25.87 -10.95 -9.17
C HIS A 213 26.30 -12.35 -8.69
N GLU A 214 25.71 -13.39 -9.28
CA GLU A 214 25.99 -14.80 -8.96
C GLU A 214 25.75 -15.22 -7.50
N THR A 215 24.99 -14.42 -6.74
CA THR A 215 24.78 -14.62 -5.31
C THR A 215 23.30 -14.50 -4.96
N PHE A 216 22.84 -15.39 -4.08
CA PHE A 216 21.51 -15.31 -3.49
C PHE A 216 21.49 -14.43 -2.24
N TYR A 217 20.53 -13.53 -2.18
CA TYR A 217 20.27 -12.66 -1.04
C TYR A 217 18.84 -12.83 -0.52
N GLU A 218 18.69 -12.73 0.79
CA GLU A 218 17.41 -12.53 1.46
C GLU A 218 17.18 -11.03 1.68
N LEU A 219 15.96 -10.57 1.39
CA LEU A 219 15.50 -9.24 1.78
C LEU A 219 15.06 -9.25 3.25
N ALA A 220 15.99 -8.94 4.14
CA ALA A 220 15.79 -8.97 5.58
C ALA A 220 15.37 -7.60 6.15
N ALA A 221 14.81 -7.62 7.36
CA ALA A 221 14.59 -6.40 8.13
C ALA A 221 15.94 -5.78 8.55
N GLY A 222 16.11 -4.48 8.32
CA GLY A 222 17.27 -3.73 8.78
C GLY A 222 17.23 -3.43 10.28
N THR A 223 18.29 -2.77 10.77
CA THR A 223 18.40 -2.33 12.17
C THR A 223 17.33 -1.31 12.55
N LEU A 224 16.92 -0.47 11.60
CA LEU A 224 15.71 0.33 11.70
C LEU A 224 14.53 -0.53 11.24
N SER A 225 13.52 -0.65 12.11
CA SER A 225 12.35 -1.54 11.92
C SER A 225 11.62 -1.33 10.59
N SER A 226 11.74 -0.15 10.00
CA SER A 226 11.15 0.24 8.74
C SER A 226 12.09 0.19 7.53
N THR A 227 13.29 -0.36 7.62
CA THR A 227 14.22 -0.48 6.47
C THR A 227 14.41 -1.94 6.07
N ARG A 228 14.79 -2.16 4.82
CA ARG A 228 15.22 -3.47 4.32
C ARG A 228 16.68 -3.46 3.95
N VAL A 229 17.31 -4.61 4.14
CA VAL A 229 18.71 -4.88 3.79
C VAL A 229 18.79 -6.18 3.01
N LEU A 230 19.77 -6.30 2.13
CA LEU A 230 20.13 -7.57 1.52
C LEU A 230 21.18 -8.25 2.36
N VAL A 231 20.89 -9.47 2.81
CA VAL A 231 21.84 -10.33 3.51
C VAL A 231 22.06 -11.60 2.69
N PRO A 232 23.25 -12.21 2.73
CA PRO A 232 23.47 -13.50 2.08
C PRO A 232 22.39 -14.50 2.51
N MET A 233 21.80 -15.19 1.53
CA MET A 233 20.75 -16.17 1.79
C MET A 233 21.31 -17.37 2.55
N ASP A 234 20.61 -17.78 3.60
CA ASP A 234 20.83 -19.08 4.24
C ASP A 234 20.19 -20.19 3.40
N VAL A 235 21.01 -20.83 2.56
CA VAL A 235 20.56 -21.87 1.61
C VAL A 235 20.02 -23.09 2.35
N ASP A 236 20.68 -23.51 3.43
CA ASP A 236 20.24 -24.67 4.22
C ASP A 236 18.89 -24.39 4.88
N TYR A 237 18.69 -23.18 5.41
CA TYR A 237 17.39 -22.78 5.93
C TYR A 237 16.31 -22.84 4.86
N TYR A 238 16.56 -22.25 3.67
CA TYR A 238 15.60 -22.22 2.58
C TYR A 238 15.20 -23.62 2.10
N GLU A 239 16.18 -24.50 1.85
CA GLU A 239 15.93 -25.85 1.35
C GLU A 239 15.13 -26.71 2.34
N ASN A 240 15.18 -26.38 3.63
CA ASN A 240 14.49 -27.11 4.69
C ASN A 240 13.19 -26.44 5.19
N ASN A 241 12.89 -25.19 4.80
CA ASN A 241 11.76 -24.42 5.33
C ASN A 241 11.00 -23.67 4.24
N LYS A 242 9.91 -24.27 3.77
CA LYS A 242 8.97 -23.68 2.78
C LYS A 242 7.95 -22.73 3.44
#